data_AF-A0A5J5KZ64-F1
#
_entry.id   AF-A0A5J5KZ64-F1
#
_cell.length_a   1.000
_cell.length_b   1.000
_cell.length_c   1.000
_cell.angle_alpha   90.00
_cell.angle_beta   90.00
_cell.angle_gamma   90.00
#
_symmetry.space_group_name_H-M   'P 1'
#
loop_
_entity.id
_entity.type
_entity.pdbx_description
1 polymer ?
#
loop_
_entity_poly.entity_id
_entity_poly.type
_entity_poly.pdbx_seq_one_letter_code
_entity_poly.pdbx_strand_id
1 'polypeptide(L)' 'MHATTPGTDDQGGRTEDVTFTWDDAQAERVHLTMNRVTDKADYERGLMHRVPGTDTWPLTLRLPTALRASYGFTPLGAGE' A
#
# COMPACT_ATOMS: atom_id res chain seq x y z
N MET A 1 -27.43 21.33 -21.90
CA MET A 1 -27.42 20.27 -20.87
C MET A 1 -26.13 20.43 -20.08
N HIS A 2 -26.18 21.13 -18.94
CA HIS A 2 -25.06 21.18 -18.00
C HIS A 2 -25.40 20.18 -16.89
N ALA A 3 -24.64 19.09 -16.81
CA ALA A 3 -24.71 18.20 -15.66
C ALA A 3 -23.92 18.86 -14.53
N THR A 4 -24.61 19.60 -13.67
CA THR A 4 -24.08 20.00 -12.37
C THR A 4 -24.39 18.86 -11.41
N THR A 5 -23.42 17.98 -11.20
CA THR A 5 -23.52 16.99 -10.12
C THR A 5 -23.43 17.75 -8.79
N PRO A 6 -24.44 17.65 -7.90
CA PRO A 6 -24.41 18.36 -6.63
C PRO A 6 -23.24 17.86 -5.78
N GLY A 7 -22.62 18.81 -5.10
CA GLY A 7 -21.45 18.58 -4.25
C GLY A 7 -21.77 17.80 -2.97
N THR A 8 -20.65 17.41 -2.36
CA THR A 8 -20.51 16.99 -0.96
C THR A 8 -21.16 15.66 -0.64
N ASP A 9 -20.56 14.57 -1.12
CA ASP A 9 -20.59 13.37 -0.31
C ASP A 9 -19.48 13.47 0.75
N ASP A 10 -19.89 13.67 1.99
CA ASP A 10 -19.17 13.22 3.18
C ASP A 10 -18.99 11.69 3.10
N GLN A 11 -18.12 11.17 2.23
CA GLN A 11 -17.85 9.73 2.17
C GLN A 11 -16.77 9.36 3.17
N GLY A 12 -17.11 9.50 4.46
CA GLY A 12 -16.43 8.81 5.56
C GLY A 12 -16.66 7.30 5.45
N GLY A 13 -16.19 6.67 4.36
CA GLY A 13 -16.18 5.22 4.23
C GLY A 13 -15.40 4.63 5.41
N ARG A 14 -15.91 3.54 5.99
CA ARG A 14 -15.19 2.83 7.07
C ARG A 14 -13.79 2.47 6.57
N THR A 15 -12.79 2.69 7.42
CA THR A 15 -11.40 2.31 7.14
C THR A 15 -10.91 1.39 8.24
N GLU A 16 -10.04 0.46 7.88
CA GLU A 16 -9.41 -0.48 8.82
C GLU A 16 -7.91 -0.49 8.58
N ASP A 17 -7.16 -0.82 9.62
CA ASP A 17 -5.72 -1.04 9.51
C ASP A 17 -5.48 -2.47 9.02
N VAL A 18 -4.82 -2.59 7.86
CA VAL A 18 -4.50 -3.87 7.24
C VAL A 18 -2.99 -4.02 7.19
N THR A 19 -2.48 -5.11 7.78
CA THR A 19 -1.05 -5.44 7.78
C THR A 19 -0.75 -6.46 6.67
N PHE A 20 0.19 -6.10 5.81
CA PHE A 20 0.78 -6.96 4.80
C PHE A 20 2.16 -7.40 5.29
N THR A 21 2.50 -8.67 5.08
CA THR A 21 3.80 -9.23 5.48
C THR A 21 4.42 -9.98 4.31
N TRP A 22 5.72 -9.81 4.14
CA TRP A 22 6.54 -10.53 3.19
C TRP A 22 7.80 -11.05 3.87
N ASP A 23 8.18 -12.31 3.63
CA ASP A 23 9.36 -12.92 4.22
C ASP A 23 10.45 -13.08 3.16
N ASP A 24 11.57 -12.39 3.34
CA ASP A 24 12.73 -12.45 2.45
C ASP A 24 13.99 -11.98 3.18
N ALA A 25 14.94 -12.91 3.34
CA ALA A 25 16.21 -12.68 4.01
C ALA A 25 17.23 -11.93 3.14
N GLN A 26 17.04 -11.91 1.82
CA GLN A 26 17.99 -11.39 0.84
C GLN A 26 17.56 -10.04 0.25
N ALA A 27 16.28 -9.69 0.38
CA ALA A 27 15.81 -8.37 -0.02
C ALA A 27 16.52 -7.26 0.75
N GLU A 28 16.89 -6.19 0.07
CA GLU A 28 17.39 -4.98 0.71
C GLU A 28 16.28 -3.98 0.98
N ARG A 29 15.24 -4.01 0.14
CA ARG A 29 13.99 -3.27 0.30
C ARG A 29 12.86 -4.10 -0.28
N VAL A 30 11.64 -3.88 0.21
CA VAL A 30 10.43 -4.45 -0.37
C VAL A 30 9.43 -3.33 -0.54
N HIS A 31 8.80 -3.26 -1.71
CA HIS A 31 7.69 -2.35 -1.98
C HIS A 31 6.39 -3.14 -2.17
N LEU A 32 5.33 -2.73 -1.47
CA LEU A 32 3.97 -3.17 -1.73
C LEU A 32 3.37 -2.31 -2.83
N THR A 33 3.15 -2.91 -4.00
CA THR A 33 2.45 -2.28 -5.12
C THR A 33 0.94 -2.52 -5.00
N MET A 34 0.15 -1.45 -5.02
CA MET A 34 -1.30 -1.48 -4.97
C MET A 34 -1.84 -0.23 -5.69
N ASN A 35 -2.64 -0.45 -6.73
CA ASN A 35 -3.13 0.64 -7.59
C ASN A 35 -3.91 1.69 -6.78
N ARG A 36 -3.58 2.98 -7.00
CA ARG A 36 -4.16 4.17 -6.32
C ARG A 36 -3.89 4.27 -4.82
N VAL A 37 -3.06 3.39 -4.26
CA VAL A 37 -2.75 3.36 -2.82
C VAL A 37 -1.26 3.55 -2.59
N THR A 38 -0.43 2.89 -3.41
CA THR A 38 1.04 2.93 -3.34
C THR A 38 1.65 3.04 -4.75
N ASP A 39 0.94 3.66 -5.68
CA ASP A 39 1.48 3.90 -7.03
C ASP A 39 2.56 4.99 -7.04
N LYS A 40 3.02 5.40 -8.22
CA LYS A 40 4.15 6.34 -8.35
C LYS A 40 3.95 7.66 -7.59
N ALA A 41 2.72 8.13 -7.47
CA ALA A 41 2.42 9.35 -6.72
C ALA A 41 2.60 9.19 -5.21
N ASP A 42 2.39 7.97 -4.69
CA ASP A 42 2.39 7.63 -3.26
C ASP A 42 3.38 6.49 -2.96
N TYR A 43 4.50 6.46 -3.69
CA TYR A 43 5.42 5.33 -3.69
C TYR A 43 5.98 5.02 -2.29
N GLU A 44 6.34 6.06 -1.52
CA GLU A 44 6.90 5.89 -0.16
C GLU A 44 5.93 5.18 0.79
N ARG A 45 4.62 5.32 0.55
CA ARG A 45 3.59 4.66 1.36
C ARG A 45 3.61 3.14 1.21
N GLY A 46 4.17 2.62 0.12
CA GLY A 46 4.35 1.19 -0.11
C GLY A 46 5.69 0.62 0.36
N LEU A 47 6.61 1.44 0.87
CA LEU A 47 7.91 0.95 1.34
C LEU A 47 7.72 0.17 2.65
N MET A 48 8.20 -1.07 2.65
CA MET A 48 8.17 -1.95 3.82
C MET A 48 9.52 -1.86 4.55
N HIS A 49 9.49 -2.05 5.87
CA HIS A 49 10.69 -2.05 6.71
C HIS A 49 10.89 -3.40 7.37
N ARG A 50 12.07 -4.00 7.20
CA ARG A 50 12.43 -5.26 7.85
C ARG A 50 12.37 -5.12 9.37
N VAL A 51 11.71 -6.06 10.03
CA VAL A 51 11.78 -6.15 11.50
C VAL A 51 13.19 -6.62 11.89
N PRO A 52 13.92 -5.87 12.73
CA PRO A 52 15.29 -6.21 13.09
C PRO A 52 15.41 -7.63 13.66
N GLY A 53 16.39 -8.39 13.16
CA GLY A 53 16.63 -9.78 13.59
C GLY A 53 15.71 -10.83 12.98
N THR A 54 14.81 -10.46 12.06
CA THR A 54 13.90 -11.38 11.36
C THR A 54 13.94 -11.14 9.86
N ASP A 55 13.45 -12.09 9.06
CA ASP A 55 13.36 -11.94 7.61
C ASP A 55 12.02 -11.32 7.16
N THR A 56 11.22 -10.82 8.10
CA THR A 56 9.86 -10.33 7.84
C THR A 56 9.83 -8.82 7.61
N TRP A 57 9.10 -8.43 6.56
CA TRP A 57 8.84 -7.07 6.14
C TRP A 57 7.35 -6.78 6.31
N PRO A 58 6.91 -6.15 7.42
CA PRO A 58 5.55 -5.69 7.57
C PRO A 58 5.32 -4.28 7.00
N LEU A 59 4.08 -4.03 6.55
CA LEU A 59 3.56 -2.70 6.27
C LEU A 59 2.08 -2.65 6.66
N THR A 60 1.70 -1.67 7.46
CA THR A 60 0.30 -1.46 7.83
C THR A 60 -0.24 -0.22 7.13
N LEU A 61 -1.34 -0.39 6.39
CA LEU A 61 -2.04 0.68 5.70
C LEU A 61 -3.45 0.81 6.24
N ARG A 62 -3.89 2.06 6.47
CA ARG A 62 -5.30 2.36 6.68
C ARG A 62 -6.02 2.40 5.34
N LEU A 63 -6.92 1.46 5.12
CA LEU A 63 -7.59 1.25 3.83
C LEU A 63 -9.11 1.30 3.99
N PRO A 64 -9.86 1.83 3.00
CA PRO A 64 -11.31 1.71 2.99
C PRO A 64 -11.76 0.25 3.02
N THR A 65 -12.74 -0.10 3.84
CA THR A 65 -13.30 -1.47 3.91
C THR A 65 -13.93 -1.93 2.60
N ALA A 66 -14.34 -0.98 1.76
CA ALA A 66 -14.93 -1.24 0.45
C ALA A 66 -13.87 -1.36 -0.67
N LEU A 67 -12.58 -1.13 -0.37
CA LEU A 67 -11.51 -1.20 -1.35
C LEU A 67 -11.43 -2.60 -1.96
N ARG A 68 -11.40 -2.66 -3.28
CA ARG A 68 -11.12 -3.87 -4.05
C ARG A 68 -9.99 -3.57 -5.02
N ALA A 69 -8.82 -4.10 -4.73
CA ALA A 69 -7.62 -3.88 -5.52
C ALA A 69 -6.75 -5.13 -5.51
N SER A 70 -6.04 -5.36 -6.61
CA SER A 70 -4.91 -6.29 -6.63
C SER A 70 -3.70 -5.64 -5.98
N TYR A 71 -2.86 -6.45 -5.37
CA TYR A 71 -1.59 -6.02 -4.80
C TYR A 71 -0.48 -7.03 -5.14
N GLY A 72 0.76 -6.59 -5.02
CA GLY A 72 1.94 -7.45 -5.17
C GLY A 72 3.15 -6.89 -4.45
N PHE A 73 4.12 -7.73 -4.16
CA PHE A 73 5.39 -7.34 -3.55
C PHE A 73 6.48 -7.26 -4.61
N THR A 74 7.30 -6.23 -4.54
CA THR A 74 8.49 -6.07 -5.38
C THR A 74 9.71 -5.97 -4.48
N PRO A 75 10.44 -7.08 -4.27
CA PRO A 75 11.77 -7.04 -3.68
C PRO A 75 12.70 -6.22 -4.57
N LEU A 76 13.47 -5.32 -3.98
CA LEU A 76 14.49 -4.54 -4.65
C LEU A 76 15.85 -4.95 -4.06
N GLY A 77 16.75 -5.42 -4.92
CA GLY A 77 18.15 -5.68 -4.54
C GLY A 77 19.03 -4.44 -4.72
N ALA A 78 20.28 -4.49 -4.28
CA ALA A 78 21.29 -3.49 -4.66
C ALA A 78 21.52 -3.54 -6.18
N GLY A 79 20.88 -2.62 -6.89
CA GLY A 79 21.26 -2.22 -8.25
C GLY A 79 20.29 -2.64 -9.34
N GLU A 80 19.44 -1.69 -9.74
CA GLU A 80 19.33 -1.27 -11.14
C GLU A 80 19.86 0.17 -11.24
#